data_AF-A0A4P9K5Z6-F1
#
_entry.id   AF-A0A4P9K5Z6-F1
#
_cell.length_a   1.000
_cell.length_b   1.000
_cell.length_c   1.000
_cell.angle_alpha   90.00
_cell.angle_beta   90.00
_cell.angle_gamma   90.00
#
_symmetry.space_group_name_H-M   'P 1'
#
loop_
_entity.id
_entity.type
_entity.pdbx_description
1 polymer ?
#
loop_
_entity_poly.entity_id
_entity_poly.type
_entity_poly.pdbx_seq_one_letter_code
_entity_poly.pdbx_strand_id
1 'polypeptide(L)'
;MKKLFIGTALVAALSMGACTSNTANPTTYDDYVEAAVATHAKAKAMGDVWKQKKMKLPYVEHYLAEADKAKKAGDDAKALKLAKEAYKTANAEVAQAETVQKAAWEK
;
A
#
# COMPACT_ATOMS: atom_id res chain seq x y z
N MET A 1 11.96 36.57 21.64
CA MET A 1 11.16 35.89 20.62
C MET A 1 12.02 35.59 19.40
N LYS A 2 12.44 34.34 19.21
CA LYS A 2 12.99 33.82 17.94
C LYS A 2 12.47 32.40 17.79
N LYS A 3 11.34 32.25 17.10
CA LYS A 3 10.77 30.94 16.75
C LYS A 3 11.50 30.48 15.50
N LEU A 4 12.49 29.59 15.67
CA LEU A 4 13.06 28.86 14.55
C LEU A 4 12.15 27.66 14.29
N PHE A 5 11.29 27.81 13.29
CA PHE A 5 10.65 26.68 12.64
C PHE A 5 11.77 25.89 11.95
N ILE A 6 12.32 24.90 12.65
CA ILE A 6 13.13 23.86 12.02
C ILE A 6 12.13 22.98 11.26
N GLY A 7 11.84 23.41 10.05
CA GLY A 7 11.23 22.58 9.03
C GLY A 7 12.23 21.47 8.69
N THR A 8 12.12 20.34 9.37
CA THR A 8 12.68 19.10 8.88
C THR A 8 11.93 18.77 7.61
N ALA A 9 12.55 19.10 6.48
CA ALA A 9 12.17 18.58 5.17
C ALA A 9 12.01 17.07 5.32
N LEU A 10 10.77 16.59 5.19
CA LEU A 10 10.50 15.19 4.92
C LEU A 10 11.24 14.86 3.65
N VAL A 11 12.40 14.21 3.80
CA VAL A 11 13.07 13.53 2.70
C VAL A 11 12.10 12.44 2.27
N ALA A 12 11.27 12.77 1.29
CA ALA A 12 10.63 11.80 0.42
C ALA A 12 11.73 11.16 -0.43
N ALA A 13 12.62 10.39 0.20
CA ALA A 13 13.30 9.30 -0.46
C ALA A 13 12.28 8.17 -0.60
N LEU A 14 11.22 8.44 -1.37
CA LEU A 14 10.60 7.39 -2.16
C LEU A 14 11.63 7.13 -3.23
N SER A 15 12.56 6.23 -2.91
CA SER A 15 13.39 5.53 -3.86
C SER A 15 12.55 5.28 -5.11
N MET A 16 12.90 5.96 -6.19
CA MET A 16 12.55 5.55 -7.55
C MET A 16 13.30 4.24 -7.87
N GLY A 17 13.06 3.22 -7.05
CA GLY A 17 13.61 1.89 -7.16
C GLY A 17 12.58 1.00 -7.81
N ALA A 18 12.74 0.83 -9.12
CA ALA A 18 12.30 -0.34 -9.87
C ALA A 18 10.81 -0.71 -9.78
N CYS A 19 10.06 -0.29 -10.81
CA CYS A 19 9.08 -1.18 -11.43
C CYS A 19 9.78 -2.45 -11.96
N THR A 20 10.25 -3.34 -11.09
CA THR A 20 10.62 -4.71 -11.48
C THR A 20 9.46 -5.60 -11.11
N SER A 21 8.59 -5.81 -12.10
CA SER A 21 7.58 -6.85 -12.06
C SER A 21 8.29 -8.21 -12.04
N ASN A 22 8.64 -8.70 -10.86
CA ASN A 22 9.00 -10.10 -10.68
C ASN A 22 8.03 -10.73 -9.70
N THR A 23 7.21 -11.63 -10.23
CA THR A 23 6.22 -12.43 -9.51
C THR A 23 6.94 -13.50 -8.68
N ALA A 24 7.73 -13.08 -7.71
CA ALA A 24 8.11 -13.94 -6.58
C ALA A 24 7.00 -13.79 -5.53
N ASN A 25 6.54 -14.90 -4.94
CA ASN A 25 5.66 -14.81 -3.78
C ASN A 25 6.38 -13.97 -2.71
N PRO A 26 5.81 -12.85 -2.23
CA PRO A 26 6.48 -12.01 -1.27
C PRO A 26 6.82 -12.81 0.00
N THR A 27 8.07 -12.77 0.41
CA THR A 27 8.59 -13.56 1.55
C THR A 27 9.02 -12.69 2.72
N THR A 28 9.47 -11.46 2.43
CA THR A 28 9.95 -10.50 3.41
C THR A 28 8.98 -9.32 3.58
N TYR A 29 9.16 -8.53 4.64
CA TYR A 29 8.37 -7.31 4.87
C TYR A 29 8.44 -6.36 3.68
N ASP A 30 9.64 -6.10 3.15
CA ASP A 30 9.85 -5.20 2.02
C ASP A 30 9.18 -5.73 0.76
N ASP A 31 9.26 -7.05 0.50
CA ASP A 31 8.55 -7.68 -0.63
C ASP A 31 7.03 -7.46 -0.52
N TYR A 32 6.45 -7.60 0.68
CA TYR A 32 5.02 -7.39 0.89
C TYR A 32 4.62 -5.93 0.68
N VAL A 33 5.44 -4.98 1.13
CA VAL A 33 5.19 -3.54 0.94
C VAL A 33 5.24 -3.20 -0.55
N GLU A 34 6.29 -3.61 -1.26
CA GLU A 34 6.44 -3.37 -2.70
C GLU A 34 5.30 -4.01 -3.50
N ALA A 35 4.97 -5.27 -3.21
CA ALA A 35 3.87 -5.97 -3.87
C ALA A 35 2.51 -5.35 -3.59
N ALA A 36 2.26 -4.87 -2.36
CA ALA A 36 1.03 -4.17 -2.00
C ALA A 36 0.91 -2.83 -2.75
N VAL A 37 1.99 -2.04 -2.82
CA VAL A 37 2.03 -0.77 -3.55
C VAL A 37 1.77 -0.99 -5.04
N ALA A 38 2.46 -1.96 -5.67
CA ALA A 38 2.29 -2.26 -7.08
C ALA A 38 0.86 -2.75 -7.40
N THR A 39 0.29 -3.61 -6.55
CA THR A 39 -1.07 -4.14 -6.75
C THR A 39 -2.12 -3.06 -6.53
N HIS A 40 -1.94 -2.19 -5.54
CA HIS A 40 -2.84 -1.07 -5.28
C HIS A 40 -2.79 -0.01 -6.40
N ALA A 41 -1.63 0.19 -7.02
CA ALA A 41 -1.52 1.04 -8.20
C ALA A 41 -2.34 0.48 -9.38
N LYS A 42 -2.40 -0.84 -9.57
CA LYS A 42 -3.28 -1.49 -10.55
C LYS A 42 -4.75 -1.27 -10.20
N ALA A 43 -5.13 -1.48 -8.94
CA ALA A 43 -6.49 -1.22 -8.45
C ALA A 43 -6.94 0.24 -8.70
N LYS A 44 -6.07 1.21 -8.40
CA LYS A 44 -6.24 2.63 -8.72
C LYS A 44 -6.47 2.87 -10.22
N ALA A 45 -5.67 2.25 -11.08
CA ALA A 45 -5.81 2.38 -12.53
C ALA A 45 -7.14 1.82 -13.05
N MET A 46 -7.69 0.80 -12.38
CA MET A 46 -9.01 0.22 -12.71
C MET A 46 -10.18 0.96 -12.04
N GLY A 47 -9.91 1.97 -11.20
CA GLY A 47 -10.92 2.76 -10.52
C GLY A 47 -11.57 2.09 -9.30
N ASP A 48 -11.07 0.94 -8.85
CA ASP A 48 -11.58 0.23 -7.68
C ASP A 48 -10.63 0.40 -6.51
N VAL A 49 -10.89 1.40 -5.66
CA VAL A 49 -10.09 1.70 -4.48
C VAL A 49 -10.99 1.75 -3.27
N TRP A 50 -10.75 0.86 -2.31
CA TRP A 50 -11.56 0.77 -1.12
C TRP A 50 -11.10 1.82 -0.11
N LYS A 51 -12.02 2.69 0.29
CA LYS A 51 -11.75 3.77 1.23
C LYS A 51 -12.42 3.50 2.57
N GLN A 52 -11.69 3.79 3.63
CA GLN A 52 -12.25 3.81 4.98
C GLN A 52 -13.29 4.92 5.10
N LYS A 53 -14.54 4.55 5.41
CA LYS A 53 -15.69 5.47 5.46
C LYS A 53 -15.47 6.70 6.36
N LYS A 54 -14.79 6.53 7.50
CA LYS A 54 -14.53 7.62 8.47
C LYS A 54 -13.26 8.41 8.16
N MET A 55 -12.19 7.73 7.74
CA MET A 55 -10.87 8.34 7.52
C MET A 55 -10.70 8.93 6.11
N LYS A 56 -11.56 8.55 5.16
CA LYS A 56 -11.44 8.87 3.72
C LYS A 56 -10.09 8.44 3.10
N LEU A 57 -9.34 7.57 3.77
CA LEU A 57 -8.07 7.02 3.32
C LEU A 57 -8.28 5.65 2.66
N PRO A 58 -7.54 5.31 1.60
CA PRO A 58 -7.50 3.95 1.07
C PRO A 58 -7.05 2.95 2.15
N TYR A 59 -7.68 1.79 2.21
CA TYR A 59 -7.33 0.76 3.20
C TYR A 59 -5.87 0.31 3.06
N VAL A 60 -5.40 0.12 1.83
CA VAL A 60 -4.01 -0.29 1.57
C VAL A 60 -3.01 0.75 2.10
N GLU A 61 -3.23 2.03 1.80
CA GLU A 61 -2.36 3.13 2.28
C GLU A 61 -2.34 3.22 3.81
N HIS A 62 -3.48 3.01 4.46
CA HIS A 62 -3.56 2.98 5.92
C HIS A 62 -2.71 1.85 6.51
N TYR A 63 -2.86 0.63 6.01
CA TYR A 63 -2.08 -0.52 6.51
C TYR A 63 -0.59 -0.35 6.27
N LEU A 64 -0.17 0.18 5.11
CA LEU A 64 1.24 0.49 4.83
C LEU A 64 1.79 1.52 5.83
N ALA A 65 1.02 2.57 6.13
CA ALA A 65 1.42 3.57 7.11
C ALA A 65 1.51 3.01 8.53
N GLU A 66 0.61 2.11 8.94
CA GLU A 66 0.72 1.42 10.22
C GLU A 66 1.89 0.44 10.27
N ALA A 67 2.18 -0.24 9.16
CA ALA A 67 3.29 -1.17 9.03
C ALA A 67 4.65 -0.46 9.18
N ASP A 68 4.82 0.69 8.53
CA ASP A 68 6.00 1.56 8.67
C ASP A 68 6.16 2.08 10.11
N LYS A 69 5.06 2.48 10.77
CA LYS A 69 5.09 2.88 12.19
C LYS A 69 5.53 1.74 13.09
N ALA A 70 5.02 0.53 12.87
CA ALA A 70 5.42 -0.66 13.63
C ALA A 70 6.91 -1.00 13.41
N LYS A 71 7.38 -0.90 12.16
CA LYS A 71 8.79 -1.13 11.82
C LYS A 71 9.71 -0.13 12.51
N LYS A 72 9.35 1.16 12.51
CA LYS A 72 10.07 2.23 13.23
C LYS A 72 10.05 2.06 14.75
N ALA A 73 9.02 1.42 15.30
CA ALA A 73 8.94 1.07 16.71
C ALA A 73 9.72 -0.21 17.08
N GLY A 74 10.32 -0.90 16.10
CA GLY A 74 11.02 -2.17 16.29
C GLY A 74 10.10 -3.39 16.44
N ASP A 75 8.80 -3.24 16.16
CA ASP A 75 7.82 -4.33 16.19
C ASP A 75 7.72 -4.99 14.81
N ASP A 76 8.71 -5.81 14.49
CA ASP A 76 8.84 -6.48 13.19
C ASP A 76 7.70 -7.45 12.90
N ALA A 77 7.17 -8.13 13.93
CA ALA A 77 6.05 -9.06 13.78
C ALA A 77 4.78 -8.33 13.37
N LYS A 78 4.47 -7.20 14.03
CA LYS A 78 3.33 -6.35 13.67
C LYS A 78 3.52 -5.69 12.32
N ALA A 79 4.73 -5.21 12.00
CA ALA A 79 5.04 -4.62 10.71
C ALA A 79 4.77 -5.62 9.56
N LEU A 80 5.26 -6.86 9.69
CA LEU A 80 5.04 -7.91 8.70
C LEU A 80 3.56 -8.27 8.57
N LYS A 81 2.84 -8.36 9.69
CA LYS A 81 1.40 -8.64 9.69
C LYS A 81 0.62 -7.56 8.92
N LEU A 82 0.90 -6.29 9.19
CA LEU A 82 0.25 -5.15 8.55
C LEU A 82 0.60 -5.05 7.06
N ALA A 83 1.85 -5.34 6.67
CA ALA A 83 2.26 -5.40 5.27
C ALA A 83 1.51 -6.51 4.50
N LYS A 84 1.32 -7.69 5.13
CA LYS A 84 0.50 -8.78 4.57
C LYS A 84 -0.97 -8.38 4.41
N GLU A 85 -1.53 -7.66 5.39
CA GLU A 85 -2.90 -7.14 5.30
C GLU A 85 -3.03 -6.13 4.14
N ALA A 86 -2.08 -5.20 3.99
CA ALA A 86 -2.03 -4.28 2.85
C ALA A 86 -2.02 -5.03 1.52
N TYR A 87 -1.15 -6.04 1.38
CA TYR A 87 -1.06 -6.87 0.18
C TYR A 87 -2.36 -7.62 -0.11
N LYS A 88 -2.98 -8.23 0.91
CA LYS A 88 -4.25 -8.95 0.77
C LYS A 88 -5.37 -8.02 0.33
N THR A 89 -5.46 -6.83 0.92
CA THR A 89 -6.47 -5.84 0.53
C THR A 89 -6.26 -5.37 -0.91
N ALA A 90 -5.03 -5.06 -1.31
CA ALA A 90 -4.74 -4.63 -2.69
C ALA A 90 -5.13 -5.70 -3.72
N ASN A 91 -4.85 -6.98 -3.43
CA ASN A 91 -5.29 -8.09 -4.30
C ASN A 91 -6.81 -8.22 -4.36
N ALA A 92 -7.51 -7.98 -3.25
CA ALA A 92 -8.97 -8.01 -3.23
C ALA A 92 -9.58 -6.87 -4.05
N GLU A 93 -9.00 -5.67 -4.00
CA GLU A 93 -9.41 -4.53 -4.85
C GLU A 93 -9.24 -4.88 -6.34
N VAL A 94 -8.09 -5.45 -6.72
CA VAL A 94 -7.84 -5.88 -8.11
C VAL A 94 -8.82 -6.97 -8.55
N ALA A 95 -9.02 -8.00 -7.72
CA ALA A 95 -9.93 -9.08 -8.04
C ALA A 95 -11.37 -8.59 -8.22
N GLN A 96 -11.83 -7.65 -7.36
CA GLN A 96 -13.14 -7.05 -7.51
C GLN A 96 -13.24 -6.25 -8.81
N ALA A 97 -12.25 -5.42 -9.13
CA ALA A 97 -12.22 -4.67 -10.38
C ALA A 97 -12.29 -5.58 -11.62
N GLU A 98 -11.53 -6.68 -11.62
CA GLU A 98 -11.53 -7.65 -12.71
C GLU A 98 -12.89 -8.36 -12.87
N THR A 99 -13.58 -8.68 -11.76
CA THR A 99 -14.92 -9.26 -11.84
C THR A 99 -15.95 -8.30 -12.41
N VAL A 100 -15.87 -7.02 -12.03
CA VAL A 100 -16.74 -5.96 -12.55
C VAL A 100 -16.49 -5.74 -14.05
N GLN A 101 -15.23 -5.70 -14.46
CA GLN A 101 -14.88 -5.61 -15.88
C GLN A 101 -15.39 -6.81 -16.66
N LYS A 102 -15.14 -8.05 -16.23
CA LYS A 102 -15.65 -9.25 -16.92
C LYS A 102 -17.17 -9.20 -17.09
N ALA A 103 -17.91 -8.86 -16.03
CA ALA A 103 -19.37 -8.74 -16.09
C ALA A 103 -19.86 -7.61 -17.02
N ALA A 104 -19.05 -6.59 -17.29
CA ALA A 104 -19.37 -5.52 -18.22
C ALA A 104 -19.14 -5.91 -19.70
N TRP A 105 -18.23 -6.85 -19.97
CA TRP A 105 -17.92 -7.33 -21.33
C TRP A 105 -18.82 -8.48 -21.80
N GLU A 106 -19.47 -9.19 -20.87
CA GLU A 106 -20.42 -10.28 -21.16
C GLU A 106 -21.87 -9.81 -21.37
N LYS A 107 -22.10 -8.49 -21.44
CA LYS A 107 -23.41 -7.87 -21.75
C LYS A 107 -23.40 -7.28 -23.16
#